data_AF-A0A151YYL6-F1
#
_entry.id   AF-A0A151YYL6-F1
#
_cell.length_a   1.000
_cell.length_b   1.000
_cell.length_c   1.000
_cell.angle_alpha   90.00
_cell.angle_beta   90.00
_cell.angle_gamma   90.00
#
_symmetry.space_group_name_H-M   'P 1'
#
loop_
_entity.id
_entity.type
_entity.pdbx_description
1 polymer ?
#
loop_
_entity_poly.entity_id
_entity_poly.type
_entity_poly.pdbx_seq_one_letter_code
_entity_poly.pdbx_strand_id
1 'polypeptide(L)'
;MNYSYSFKFLWLGQSLANLADSFYMLAIVTLIYGKTGSAAISAFIPVIRIIAKFISGIISPLLLERYRLLPLLITSQGSQTLLLGLLILSIDWWKDSASLTLVIWLFIILLAFFDGWTNPARNSLVPRLVTKEQLVKANGLLSTSDQTVLLVGWGAGGLLVELLGAHQVLWLTAVCFLISTLSLFFIHDPHHKERVSPEKTSHRKAMKEGWLLLFNHPVLKRLAAIDFLDYTASSVWIGAITLTFVDKVLHEQHTWWGFINSSYFLGTMIGGMLVIRYSHSIEKRLYKILIFSGFASILFKLIFGFVTFPVISLITIFLLGFPYQAKGVAKKTLYQLHTTLDTMPKVFSAQYALCCVAYGTSCFLMGWVADHFSVQWVYIIAAVASTVATFVSYPLKKFEARTIPVRSQSMP
;
A
#
# COMPACT_ATOMS: atom_id res chain seq x y z
N MET A 1 -7.68 20.98 16.91
CA MET A 1 -7.50 21.16 15.46
C MET A 1 -8.39 20.16 14.74
N ASN A 2 -9.45 20.64 14.08
CA ASN A 2 -10.46 19.80 13.45
C ASN A 2 -10.08 19.57 11.99
N TYR A 3 -9.74 18.33 11.61
CA TYR A 3 -9.78 17.92 10.21
C TYR A 3 -11.18 18.15 9.65
N SER A 4 -11.27 18.42 8.35
CA SER A 4 -12.56 18.43 7.65
C SER A 4 -13.32 17.13 7.92
N TYR A 5 -14.63 17.21 8.08
CA TYR A 5 -15.46 16.01 8.23
C TYR A 5 -15.24 15.05 7.05
N SER A 6 -15.10 15.58 5.84
CA SER A 6 -14.75 14.83 4.62
C SER A 6 -13.47 13.99 4.78
N PHE A 7 -12.39 14.55 5.34
CA PHE A 7 -11.16 13.79 5.54
C PHE A 7 -11.35 12.68 6.59
N LYS A 8 -12.11 12.93 7.67
CA LYS A 8 -12.39 11.91 8.68
C LYS A 8 -13.19 10.74 8.10
N PHE A 9 -14.18 11.01 7.25
CA PHE A 9 -14.92 9.97 6.54
C PHE A 9 -14.03 9.19 5.56
N LEU A 10 -13.17 9.87 4.79
CA LEU A 10 -12.18 9.19 3.95
C LEU A 10 -11.26 8.28 4.79
N TRP A 11 -10.76 8.78 5.91
CA TRP A 11 -9.88 8.04 6.80
C TRP A 11 -10.56 6.81 7.41
N LEU A 12 -11.75 6.98 7.97
CA LEU A 12 -12.52 5.88 8.55
C LEU A 12 -12.87 4.83 7.51
N GLY A 13 -13.40 5.26 6.36
CA GLY A 13 -13.75 4.37 5.26
C GLY A 13 -12.55 3.55 4.81
N GLN A 14 -11.47 4.22 4.41
CA GLN A 14 -10.29 3.51 3.91
C GLN A 14 -9.63 2.61 4.95
N SER A 15 -9.72 2.93 6.25
CA SER A 15 -9.26 2.03 7.31
C SER A 15 -10.11 0.76 7.41
N LEU A 16 -11.44 0.89 7.36
CA LEU A 16 -12.36 -0.25 7.34
C LEU A 16 -12.24 -1.08 6.05
N ALA A 17 -12.00 -0.42 4.92
CA ALA A 17 -11.71 -1.07 3.63
C ALA A 17 -10.51 -2.00 3.71
N ASN A 18 -9.42 -1.50 4.29
CA ASN A 18 -8.18 -2.25 4.40
C ASN A 18 -8.31 -3.41 5.41
N LEU A 19 -9.14 -3.22 6.45
CA LEU A 19 -9.41 -4.26 7.44
C LEU A 19 -10.26 -5.38 6.82
N ALA A 20 -11.30 -5.00 6.06
CA ALA A 20 -12.05 -5.91 5.23
C ALA A 20 -11.12 -6.67 4.26
N ASP A 21 -10.21 -5.99 3.54
CA ASP A 21 -9.31 -6.70 2.61
C ASP A 21 -8.43 -7.75 3.30
N SER A 22 -7.99 -7.46 4.54
CA SER A 22 -7.19 -8.39 5.34
C SER A 22 -8.01 -9.61 5.78
N PHE A 23 -9.22 -9.40 6.29
CA PHE A 23 -10.14 -10.47 6.68
C PHE A 23 -10.61 -11.30 5.48
N TYR A 24 -10.92 -10.64 4.36
CA TYR A 24 -11.25 -11.27 3.09
C TYR A 24 -10.15 -12.25 2.67
N MET A 25 -8.89 -11.80 2.67
CA MET A 25 -7.75 -12.63 2.28
C MET A 25 -7.64 -13.89 3.14
N LEU A 26 -7.73 -13.74 4.45
CA LEU A 26 -7.62 -14.87 5.37
C LEU A 26 -8.79 -15.84 5.19
N ALA A 27 -10.02 -15.32 5.12
CA ALA A 27 -11.20 -16.15 4.95
C ALA A 27 -11.21 -16.89 3.59
N ILE A 28 -10.89 -16.20 2.49
CA ILE A 28 -10.95 -16.83 1.15
C ILE A 28 -9.83 -17.86 0.94
N VAL A 29 -8.63 -17.61 1.48
CA VAL A 29 -7.51 -18.56 1.45
C VAL A 29 -7.86 -19.83 2.24
N THR A 30 -8.40 -19.67 3.45
CA THR A 30 -8.83 -20.79 4.29
C THR A 30 -10.00 -21.55 3.67
N LEU A 31 -10.97 -20.86 3.06
CA LEU A 31 -12.10 -21.49 2.39
C LEU A 31 -11.67 -22.35 1.19
N ILE A 32 -10.80 -21.81 0.34
CA ILE A 32 -10.28 -22.57 -0.82
C ILE A 32 -9.39 -23.73 -0.36
N TYR A 33 -8.57 -23.54 0.67
CA TYR A 33 -7.78 -24.62 1.24
C TYR A 33 -8.67 -25.74 1.79
N GLY A 34 -9.68 -25.39 2.58
CA GLY A 34 -10.63 -26.35 3.14
C GLY A 34 -11.41 -27.14 2.09
N LYS A 35 -11.74 -26.52 0.94
CA LYS A 35 -12.42 -27.20 -0.17
C LYS A 35 -11.49 -28.07 -1.04
N THR A 36 -10.24 -27.66 -1.25
CA THR A 36 -9.35 -28.30 -2.21
C THR A 36 -8.28 -29.20 -1.59
N GLY A 37 -7.97 -29.02 -0.30
CA GLY A 37 -6.84 -29.64 0.37
C GLY A 37 -5.47 -29.21 -0.15
N SER A 38 -5.40 -28.25 -1.08
CA SER A 38 -4.16 -27.88 -1.78
C SER A 38 -3.67 -26.50 -1.36
N ALA A 39 -2.57 -26.49 -0.62
CA ALA A 39 -1.86 -25.25 -0.28
C ALA A 39 -1.38 -24.50 -1.53
N ALA A 40 -1.02 -25.22 -2.59
CA ALA A 40 -0.59 -24.63 -3.87
C ALA A 40 -1.73 -23.82 -4.52
N ILE A 41 -2.95 -24.36 -4.56
CA ILE A 41 -4.12 -23.66 -5.13
C ILE A 41 -4.42 -22.40 -4.32
N SER A 42 -4.37 -22.47 -2.99
CA SER A 42 -4.58 -21.30 -2.13
C SER A 42 -3.50 -20.23 -2.29
N ALA A 43 -2.24 -20.62 -2.53
CA ALA A 43 -1.14 -19.69 -2.77
C ALA A 43 -1.28 -18.89 -4.10
N PHE A 44 -2.06 -19.39 -5.07
CA PHE A 44 -2.35 -18.65 -6.31
C PHE A 44 -3.30 -17.47 -6.10
N ILE A 45 -4.09 -17.45 -5.02
CA ILE A 45 -5.04 -16.36 -4.72
C ILE A 45 -4.33 -14.99 -4.69
N PRO A 46 -3.34 -14.74 -3.81
CA PRO A 46 -2.65 -13.46 -3.78
C PRO A 46 -1.99 -13.10 -5.12
N VAL A 47 -1.46 -14.08 -5.86
CA VAL A 47 -0.84 -13.86 -7.18
C VAL A 47 -1.86 -13.31 -8.18
N ILE A 48 -3.00 -13.98 -8.32
CA ILE A 48 -4.08 -13.57 -9.23
C ILE A 48 -4.62 -12.19 -8.83
N ARG A 49 -4.76 -11.92 -7.53
CA ARG A 49 -5.18 -10.60 -7.05
C ARG A 49 -4.19 -9.50 -7.43
N ILE A 50 -2.88 -9.74 -7.30
CA ILE A 50 -1.85 -8.77 -7.70
C ILE A 50 -1.93 -8.50 -9.22
N ILE A 51 -2.08 -9.54 -10.04
CA ILE A 51 -2.23 -9.41 -11.49
C ILE A 51 -3.48 -8.58 -11.84
N ALA A 52 -4.62 -8.88 -11.23
CA ALA A 52 -5.86 -8.15 -11.45
C ALA A 52 -5.75 -6.67 -11.03
N LYS A 53 -5.16 -6.38 -9.86
CA LYS A 53 -4.88 -5.00 -9.40
C LYS A 53 -3.92 -4.28 -10.34
N PHE A 54 -2.91 -4.96 -10.87
CA PHE A 54 -1.96 -4.39 -11.83
C PHE A 54 -2.65 -4.01 -13.16
N ILE A 55 -3.45 -4.91 -13.73
CA ILE A 55 -4.22 -4.64 -14.95
C ILE A 55 -5.17 -3.45 -14.72
N SER A 56 -5.87 -3.45 -13.59
CA SER A 56 -6.71 -2.35 -13.15
C SER A 56 -5.96 -1.02 -13.03
N GLY A 57 -4.76 -1.03 -12.45
CA GLY A 57 -3.89 0.15 -12.34
C GLY A 57 -3.39 0.68 -13.68
N ILE A 58 -3.24 -0.16 -14.71
CA ILE A 58 -2.94 0.29 -16.09
C ILE A 58 -4.15 0.99 -16.72
N ILE A 59 -5.35 0.52 -16.42
CA ILE A 59 -6.61 1.06 -16.96
C ILE A 59 -7.06 2.33 -16.20
N SER A 60 -6.64 2.47 -14.95
CA SER A 60 -7.07 3.56 -14.07
C SER A 60 -6.90 4.97 -14.67
N PRO A 61 -5.86 5.33 -15.46
CA PRO A 61 -5.78 6.66 -16.08
C PRO A 61 -6.95 6.96 -17.02
N LEU A 62 -7.46 5.95 -17.75
CA LEU A 62 -8.60 6.10 -18.66
C LEU A 62 -9.91 6.36 -17.89
N LEU A 63 -10.11 5.63 -16.79
CA LEU A 63 -11.24 5.84 -15.89
C LEU A 63 -11.15 7.20 -15.21
N LEU A 64 -9.94 7.55 -14.78
CA LEU A 64 -9.62 8.82 -14.17
C LEU A 64 -9.72 9.99 -15.14
N GLU A 65 -9.87 9.82 -16.46
CA GLU A 65 -10.23 10.92 -17.36
C GLU A 65 -11.74 11.12 -17.44
N ARG A 66 -12.49 10.02 -17.49
CA ARG A 66 -13.94 10.05 -17.67
C ARG A 66 -14.71 10.34 -16.38
N TYR A 67 -14.20 9.87 -15.25
CA TYR A 67 -14.89 9.91 -13.97
C TYR A 67 -14.12 10.73 -12.94
N ARG A 68 -14.87 11.41 -12.06
CA ARG A 68 -14.34 12.16 -10.92
C ARG A 68 -13.80 11.20 -9.86
N LEU A 69 -12.83 11.67 -9.06
CA LEU A 69 -12.13 10.85 -8.05
C LEU A 69 -13.07 10.21 -7.03
N LEU A 70 -13.94 11.01 -6.40
CA LEU A 70 -14.83 10.51 -5.37
C LEU A 70 -15.85 9.49 -5.90
N PRO A 71 -16.59 9.74 -7.01
CA PRO A 71 -17.42 8.71 -7.64
C PRO A 71 -16.64 7.45 -8.05
N LEU A 72 -15.41 7.59 -8.54
CA LEU A 72 -14.58 6.42 -8.89
C LEU A 72 -14.23 5.58 -7.65
N LEU A 73 -13.95 6.23 -6.52
CA LEU A 73 -13.68 5.56 -5.26
C LEU A 73 -14.95 4.89 -4.68
N ILE A 74 -16.09 5.57 -4.75
CA ILE A 74 -17.41 5.02 -4.34
C ILE A 74 -17.77 3.82 -5.21
N THR A 75 -17.60 3.91 -6.54
CA THR A 75 -17.92 2.81 -7.45
C THR A 75 -16.97 1.63 -7.28
N SER A 76 -15.68 1.86 -7.05
CA SER A 76 -14.73 0.80 -6.66
C SER A 76 -15.26 0.02 -5.46
N GLN A 77 -15.50 0.75 -4.37
CA GLN A 77 -15.78 0.13 -3.09
C GLN A 77 -17.21 -0.43 -2.99
N GLY A 78 -18.16 0.24 -3.60
CA GLY A 78 -19.52 -0.25 -3.76
C GLY A 78 -19.54 -1.54 -4.59
N SER A 79 -18.75 -1.63 -5.66
CA SER A 79 -18.61 -2.87 -6.44
C SER A 79 -17.98 -3.97 -5.60
N GLN A 80 -16.96 -3.68 -4.79
CA GLN A 80 -16.39 -4.66 -3.87
C GLN A 80 -17.40 -5.18 -2.85
N THR A 81 -18.18 -4.28 -2.25
CA THR A 81 -19.25 -4.63 -1.30
C THR A 81 -20.29 -5.54 -1.95
N LEU A 82 -20.80 -5.15 -3.13
CA LEU A 82 -21.78 -5.91 -3.88
C LEU A 82 -21.25 -7.29 -4.28
N LEU A 83 -20.07 -7.33 -4.91
CA LEU A 83 -19.45 -8.56 -5.39
C LEU A 83 -19.14 -9.52 -4.25
N LEU A 84 -18.71 -9.02 -3.09
CA LEU A 84 -18.48 -9.87 -1.93
C LEU A 84 -19.81 -10.44 -1.38
N GLY A 85 -20.87 -9.63 -1.31
CA GLY A 85 -22.20 -10.10 -0.93
C GLY A 85 -22.71 -11.19 -1.89
N LEU A 86 -22.57 -10.99 -3.19
CA LEU A 86 -22.93 -11.98 -4.21
C LEU A 86 -22.09 -13.26 -4.11
N LEU A 87 -20.79 -13.14 -3.82
CA LEU A 87 -19.92 -14.29 -3.57
C LEU A 87 -20.42 -15.10 -2.38
N ILE A 88 -20.74 -14.45 -1.26
CA ILE A 88 -21.22 -15.13 -0.05
C ILE A 88 -22.54 -15.86 -0.33
N LEU A 89 -23.51 -15.18 -0.98
CA LEU A 89 -24.76 -15.81 -1.39
C LEU A 89 -24.52 -16.99 -2.35
N SER A 90 -23.58 -16.87 -3.29
CA SER A 90 -23.24 -17.98 -4.20
C SER A 90 -22.71 -19.20 -3.45
N ILE A 91 -21.90 -18.99 -2.41
CA ILE A 91 -21.39 -20.04 -1.53
C ILE A 91 -22.53 -20.73 -0.78
N ASP A 92 -23.51 -19.97 -0.29
CA ASP A 92 -24.65 -20.50 0.45
C ASP A 92 -25.61 -21.33 -0.43
N TRP A 93 -25.77 -20.94 -1.68
CA TRP A 93 -26.72 -21.58 -2.60
C TRP A 93 -26.16 -22.82 -3.29
N TRP A 94 -24.87 -22.85 -3.67
CA TRP A 94 -24.30 -23.89 -4.53
C TRP A 94 -23.34 -24.85 -3.82
N LYS A 95 -23.58 -25.11 -2.52
CA LYS A 95 -22.63 -25.64 -1.52
C LYS A 95 -21.59 -26.67 -1.99
N ASP A 96 -21.87 -27.54 -2.98
CA ASP A 96 -20.95 -28.56 -3.50
C ASP A 96 -20.88 -28.73 -5.03
N SER A 97 -21.15 -27.69 -5.81
CA SER A 97 -20.99 -27.77 -7.28
C SER A 97 -19.54 -27.50 -7.73
N ALA A 98 -19.05 -28.26 -8.71
CA ALA A 98 -17.78 -27.94 -9.42
C ALA A 98 -17.80 -26.53 -10.03
N SER A 99 -18.99 -26.00 -10.36
CA SER A 99 -19.15 -24.63 -10.85
C SER A 99 -18.85 -23.56 -9.77
N LEU A 100 -19.03 -23.88 -8.48
CA LEU A 100 -18.79 -22.94 -7.39
C LEU A 100 -17.32 -22.52 -7.30
N THR A 101 -16.39 -23.45 -7.53
CA THR A 101 -14.94 -23.13 -7.52
C THR A 101 -14.60 -22.09 -8.58
N LEU A 102 -15.10 -22.26 -9.81
CA LEU A 102 -14.89 -21.28 -10.90
C LEU A 102 -15.50 -19.92 -10.57
N VAL A 103 -16.67 -19.91 -9.93
CA VAL A 103 -17.35 -18.69 -9.49
C VAL A 103 -16.53 -17.95 -8.44
N ILE A 104 -15.98 -18.66 -7.44
CA ILE A 104 -15.12 -18.05 -6.42
C ILE A 104 -13.89 -17.39 -7.08
N TRP A 105 -13.23 -18.08 -8.02
CA TRP A 105 -12.09 -17.52 -8.74
C TRP A 105 -12.46 -16.27 -9.55
N LEU A 106 -13.61 -16.29 -10.24
CA LEU A 106 -14.11 -15.11 -10.95
C LEU A 106 -14.32 -13.93 -10.00
N PHE A 107 -14.95 -14.15 -8.84
CA PHE A 107 -15.15 -13.10 -7.83
C PHE A 107 -13.83 -12.58 -7.25
N ILE A 108 -12.84 -13.45 -6.99
CA ILE A 108 -11.50 -13.03 -6.55
C ILE A 108 -10.88 -12.04 -7.55
N ILE A 109 -10.96 -12.35 -8.84
CA ILE A 109 -10.44 -11.51 -9.92
C ILE A 109 -11.19 -10.17 -9.96
N LEU A 110 -12.52 -10.20 -9.95
CA LEU A 110 -13.34 -8.99 -10.02
C LEU A 110 -13.13 -8.09 -8.80
N LEU A 111 -13.14 -8.64 -7.59
CA LEU A 111 -12.88 -7.89 -6.35
C LEU A 111 -11.51 -7.20 -6.38
N ALA A 112 -10.47 -7.90 -6.85
CA ALA A 112 -9.14 -7.33 -6.99
C ALA A 112 -9.04 -6.30 -8.13
N PHE A 113 -9.76 -6.51 -9.23
CA PHE A 113 -9.82 -5.55 -10.33
C PHE A 113 -10.41 -4.22 -9.89
N PHE A 114 -11.55 -4.21 -9.18
CA PHE A 114 -12.12 -2.97 -8.66
C PHE A 114 -11.19 -2.28 -7.65
N ASP A 115 -10.42 -3.03 -6.87
CA ASP A 115 -9.47 -2.45 -5.91
C ASP A 115 -8.30 -1.68 -6.53
N GLY A 116 -7.88 -2.03 -7.75
CA GLY A 116 -6.61 -1.57 -8.31
C GLY A 116 -6.49 -0.05 -8.52
N TRP A 117 -7.61 0.68 -8.63
CA TRP A 117 -7.60 2.14 -8.71
C TRP A 117 -7.96 2.85 -7.39
N THR A 118 -8.26 2.10 -6.31
CA THR A 118 -8.56 2.65 -4.99
C THR A 118 -7.40 3.49 -4.46
N ASN A 119 -6.17 2.98 -4.56
CA ASN A 119 -4.98 3.67 -4.04
C ASN A 119 -4.65 4.98 -4.78
N PRO A 120 -4.57 5.02 -6.13
CA PRO A 120 -4.41 6.26 -6.86
C PRO A 120 -5.51 7.28 -6.58
N ALA A 121 -6.77 6.84 -6.52
CA ALA A 121 -7.91 7.71 -6.22
C ALA A 121 -7.84 8.28 -4.79
N ARG A 122 -7.65 7.43 -3.78
CA ARG A 122 -7.48 7.80 -2.37
C ARG A 122 -6.36 8.81 -2.19
N ASN A 123 -5.15 8.51 -2.69
CA ASN A 123 -3.98 9.37 -2.49
C ASN A 123 -4.11 10.73 -3.21
N SER A 124 -4.88 10.79 -4.29
CA SER A 124 -5.17 12.04 -5.02
C SER A 124 -6.30 12.86 -4.38
N LEU A 125 -7.20 12.20 -3.64
CA LEU A 125 -8.30 12.87 -2.94
C LEU A 125 -7.82 13.56 -1.66
N VAL A 126 -6.82 13.00 -0.96
CA VAL A 126 -6.27 13.58 0.28
C VAL A 126 -5.95 15.09 0.18
N PRO A 127 -5.15 15.56 -0.80
CA PRO A 127 -4.82 16.99 -0.90
C PRO A 127 -5.99 17.88 -1.33
N ARG A 128 -7.14 17.31 -1.71
CA ARG A 128 -8.39 18.06 -1.93
C ARG A 128 -9.18 18.27 -0.63
N LEU A 129 -8.90 17.48 0.41
CA LEU A 129 -9.68 17.46 1.65
C LEU A 129 -8.96 18.09 2.85
N VAL A 130 -7.65 18.33 2.72
CA VAL A 130 -6.81 18.92 3.77
C VAL A 130 -5.91 20.02 3.20
N THR A 131 -5.48 20.96 4.05
CA THR A 131 -4.54 22.00 3.62
C THR A 131 -3.14 21.43 3.38
N LYS A 132 -2.28 22.17 2.67
CA LYS A 132 -0.90 21.73 2.38
C LYS A 132 -0.11 21.44 3.66
N GLU A 133 -0.30 22.26 4.70
CA GLU A 133 0.36 22.15 6.01
C GLU A 133 -0.11 20.92 6.79
N GLN A 134 -1.27 20.37 6.42
CA GLN A 134 -1.82 19.17 7.03
C GLN A 134 -1.42 17.90 6.29
N LEU A 135 -0.82 17.96 5.10
CA LEU A 135 -0.55 16.79 4.25
C LEU A 135 0.31 15.73 4.94
N VAL A 136 1.42 16.14 5.57
CA VAL A 136 2.30 15.19 6.29
C VAL A 136 1.52 14.50 7.41
N LYS A 137 0.73 15.25 8.16
CA LYS A 137 -0.05 14.71 9.28
C LYS A 137 -1.19 13.81 8.81
N ALA A 138 -1.88 14.18 7.74
CA ALA A 138 -2.95 13.42 7.11
C ALA A 138 -2.43 12.09 6.53
N ASN A 139 -1.32 12.14 5.77
CA ASN A 139 -0.66 10.95 5.25
C ASN A 139 -0.09 10.09 6.36
N GLY A 140 0.44 10.70 7.43
CA GLY A 140 0.90 10.00 8.63
C GLY A 140 -0.24 9.25 9.32
N LEU A 141 -1.41 9.88 9.49
CA LEU A 141 -2.59 9.24 10.06
C LEU A 141 -3.07 8.06 9.21
N LEU A 142 -3.26 8.30 7.91
CA LEU A 142 -3.66 7.26 6.97
C LEU A 142 -2.70 6.07 6.98
N SER A 143 -1.40 6.34 6.93
CA SER A 143 -0.41 5.26 6.91
C SER A 143 -0.30 4.53 8.25
N THR A 144 -0.42 5.26 9.38
CA THR A 144 -0.47 4.63 10.71
C THR A 144 -1.66 3.68 10.79
N SER A 145 -2.84 4.12 10.35
CA SER A 145 -4.04 3.28 10.33
C SER A 145 -3.90 2.09 9.40
N ASP A 146 -3.29 2.27 8.21
CA ASP A 146 -3.00 1.15 7.31
C ASP A 146 -2.11 0.10 8.01
N GLN A 147 -1.07 0.51 8.74
CA GLN A 147 -0.21 -0.42 9.49
C GLN A 147 -0.90 -1.06 10.70
N THR A 148 -1.71 -0.30 11.45
CA THR A 148 -2.52 -0.85 12.54
C THR A 148 -3.49 -1.90 12.01
N VAL A 149 -4.13 -1.62 10.88
CA VAL A 149 -5.05 -2.55 10.23
C VAL A 149 -4.33 -3.79 9.75
N LEU A 150 -3.11 -3.69 9.21
CA LEU A 150 -2.32 -4.87 8.85
C LEU A 150 -1.92 -5.68 10.09
N LEU A 151 -1.46 -5.02 11.15
CA LEU A 151 -1.11 -5.68 12.42
C LEU A 151 -2.30 -6.46 12.99
N VAL A 152 -3.46 -5.81 13.08
CA VAL A 152 -4.69 -6.41 13.61
C VAL A 152 -5.27 -7.44 12.64
N GLY A 153 -5.30 -7.13 11.35
CA GLY A 153 -5.89 -7.96 10.31
C GLY A 153 -5.16 -9.30 10.17
N TRP A 154 -3.83 -9.28 10.03
CA TRP A 154 -3.04 -10.50 9.91
C TRP A 154 -2.88 -11.23 11.26
N GLY A 155 -2.81 -10.51 12.38
CA GLY A 155 -2.71 -11.11 13.71
C GLY A 155 -4.01 -11.73 14.22
N ALA A 156 -5.09 -10.93 14.26
CA ALA A 156 -6.38 -11.35 14.81
C ALA A 156 -7.28 -12.04 13.77
N GLY A 157 -7.09 -11.79 12.47
CA GLY A 157 -7.95 -12.38 11.44
C GLY A 157 -7.84 -13.91 11.36
N GLY A 158 -6.67 -14.49 11.62
CA GLY A 158 -6.50 -15.94 11.68
C GLY A 158 -7.31 -16.55 12.83
N LEU A 159 -7.22 -15.94 14.02
CA LEU A 159 -8.01 -16.34 15.19
C LEU A 159 -9.51 -16.18 14.95
N LEU A 160 -9.94 -15.11 14.26
CA LEU A 160 -11.35 -14.93 13.91
C LEU A 160 -11.84 -16.04 12.95
N VAL A 161 -11.02 -16.44 11.99
CA VAL A 161 -11.36 -17.54 11.07
C VAL A 161 -11.42 -18.88 11.81
N GLU A 162 -10.53 -19.12 12.78
CA GLU A 162 -10.55 -20.32 13.61
C GLU A 162 -11.79 -20.38 14.51
N LEU A 163 -12.14 -19.26 15.17
CA LEU A 163 -13.25 -19.20 16.12
C LEU A 163 -14.64 -19.13 15.45
N LEU A 164 -14.77 -18.35 14.38
CA LEU A 164 -16.06 -18.09 13.72
C LEU A 164 -16.25 -18.89 12.42
N GLY A 165 -15.18 -19.43 11.86
CA GLY A 165 -15.16 -20.03 10.54
C GLY A 165 -15.02 -19.00 9.41
N ALA A 166 -14.39 -19.41 8.31
CA ALA A 166 -14.13 -18.55 7.15
C ALA A 166 -15.41 -17.88 6.60
N HIS A 167 -16.54 -18.59 6.58
CA HIS A 167 -17.81 -18.07 6.09
C HIS A 167 -18.31 -16.86 6.91
N GLN A 168 -18.27 -16.92 8.24
CA GLN A 168 -18.70 -15.82 9.10
C GLN A 168 -17.75 -14.61 9.00
N VAL A 169 -16.45 -14.87 8.81
CA VAL A 169 -15.48 -13.79 8.58
C VAL A 169 -15.71 -13.09 7.24
N LEU A 170 -16.23 -13.78 6.21
CA LEU A 170 -16.66 -13.12 4.97
C LEU A 170 -17.86 -12.19 5.20
N TRP A 171 -18.83 -12.56 6.02
CA TRP A 171 -19.94 -11.67 6.39
C TRP A 171 -19.45 -10.44 7.16
N LEU A 172 -18.56 -10.63 8.14
CA LEU A 172 -17.92 -9.52 8.86
C LEU A 172 -17.19 -8.58 7.87
N THR A 173 -16.47 -9.16 6.91
CA THR A 173 -15.80 -8.43 5.84
C THR A 173 -16.79 -7.61 5.01
N ALA A 174 -17.93 -8.19 4.62
CA ALA A 174 -18.96 -7.50 3.86
C ALA A 174 -19.56 -6.31 4.64
N VAL A 175 -19.77 -6.46 5.95
CA VAL A 175 -20.19 -5.35 6.82
C VAL A 175 -19.14 -4.24 6.85
N CYS A 176 -17.86 -4.57 7.00
CA CYS A 176 -16.78 -3.58 6.96
C CYS A 176 -16.71 -2.83 5.62
N PHE A 177 -16.83 -3.53 4.49
CA PHE A 177 -16.89 -2.90 3.16
C PHE A 177 -18.14 -2.04 2.98
N LEU A 178 -19.29 -2.48 3.50
CA LEU A 178 -20.53 -1.70 3.45
C LEU A 178 -20.40 -0.39 4.23
N ILE A 179 -19.94 -0.45 5.49
CA ILE A 179 -19.73 0.75 6.31
C ILE A 179 -18.72 1.68 5.64
N SER A 180 -17.66 1.11 5.06
CA SER A 180 -16.69 1.93 4.31
C SER A 180 -17.34 2.61 3.11
N THR A 181 -18.10 1.89 2.29
CA THR A 181 -18.78 2.46 1.12
C THR A 181 -19.73 3.57 1.55
N LEU A 182 -20.52 3.35 2.60
CA LEU A 182 -21.44 4.33 3.16
C LEU A 182 -20.71 5.60 3.63
N SER A 183 -19.55 5.45 4.28
CA SER A 183 -18.75 6.58 4.73
C SER A 183 -18.30 7.50 3.57
N LEU A 184 -18.05 6.94 2.39
CA LEU A 184 -17.60 7.71 1.23
C LEU A 184 -18.69 8.66 0.68
N PHE A 185 -19.97 8.33 0.86
CA PHE A 185 -21.08 9.20 0.43
C PHE A 185 -21.18 10.49 1.25
N PHE A 186 -20.59 10.54 2.46
CA PHE A 186 -20.55 11.73 3.30
C PHE A 186 -19.34 12.63 3.03
N ILE A 187 -18.50 12.27 2.06
CA ILE A 187 -17.35 13.09 1.66
C ILE A 187 -17.83 14.21 0.73
N HIS A 188 -17.62 15.46 1.15
CA HIS A 188 -17.73 16.60 0.25
C HIS A 188 -16.35 16.93 -0.32
N ASP A 189 -16.21 16.84 -1.64
CA ASP A 189 -15.01 17.23 -2.39
C ASP A 189 -15.17 18.68 -2.89
N PRO A 190 -14.43 19.66 -2.32
CA PRO A 190 -14.58 21.07 -2.68
C PRO A 190 -14.20 21.35 -4.14
N HIS A 191 -13.38 20.49 -4.75
CA HIS A 191 -12.93 20.60 -6.14
C HIS A 191 -13.75 19.71 -7.09
N HIS A 192 -14.95 19.28 -6.66
CA HIS A 192 -15.83 18.42 -7.45
C HIS A 192 -16.25 19.03 -8.81
N LYS A 193 -16.29 20.37 -8.92
CA LYS A 193 -16.79 21.10 -10.09
C LYS A 193 -15.75 21.39 -11.18
N GLU A 194 -14.45 21.23 -10.90
CA GLU A 194 -13.36 21.77 -11.75
C GLU A 194 -13.03 20.99 -13.03
N ARG A 195 -13.73 19.90 -13.37
CA ARG A 195 -13.46 19.26 -14.67
C ARG A 195 -14.13 19.98 -15.83
N VAL A 196 -13.27 20.61 -16.62
CA VAL A 196 -13.46 20.88 -18.05
C VAL A 196 -13.86 19.56 -18.72
N SER A 197 -14.83 19.64 -19.62
CA SER A 197 -15.36 18.55 -20.45
C SER A 197 -14.26 17.60 -20.96
N PRO A 198 -14.56 16.31 -21.19
CA PRO A 198 -13.60 15.41 -21.80
C PRO A 198 -13.28 15.95 -23.20
N GLU A 199 -12.17 16.70 -23.33
CA GLU A 199 -11.53 16.84 -24.62
C GLU A 199 -11.30 15.42 -25.15
N LYS A 200 -11.55 15.21 -26.45
CA LYS A 200 -11.27 13.95 -27.16
C LYS A 200 -9.75 13.69 -27.16
N THR A 201 -9.19 13.47 -25.99
CA THR A 201 -7.82 13.06 -25.79
C THR A 201 -7.73 11.60 -26.18
N SER A 202 -6.77 11.28 -27.04
CA SER A 202 -6.50 9.90 -27.42
C SER A 202 -6.23 9.06 -26.16
N HIS A 203 -6.86 7.89 -26.03
CA HIS A 203 -6.61 6.94 -24.93
C HIS A 203 -5.11 6.65 -24.73
N ARG A 204 -4.33 6.68 -25.82
CA ARG A 204 -2.88 6.52 -25.75
C ARG A 204 -2.18 7.70 -25.07
N LYS A 205 -2.66 8.93 -25.29
CA LYS A 205 -2.14 10.14 -24.66
C LYS A 205 -2.43 10.12 -23.16
N ALA A 206 -3.66 9.77 -22.79
CA ALA A 206 -4.11 9.59 -21.41
C ALA A 206 -3.21 8.67 -20.59
N MET A 207 -2.96 7.47 -21.12
CA MET A 207 -2.13 6.46 -20.48
C MET A 207 -0.67 6.89 -20.39
N LYS A 208 -0.15 7.65 -21.38
CA LYS A 208 1.25 8.10 -21.40
C LYS A 208 1.52 9.32 -20.54
N GLU A 209 0.54 10.18 -20.32
CA GLU A 209 0.73 11.46 -19.64
C GLU A 209 1.28 11.30 -18.22
N GLY A 210 0.75 10.33 -17.46
CA GLY A 210 1.27 10.01 -16.12
C GLY A 210 2.75 9.62 -16.14
N TRP A 211 3.15 8.77 -17.08
CA TRP A 211 4.55 8.36 -17.28
C TRP A 211 5.44 9.50 -17.74
N LEU A 212 4.98 10.32 -18.68
CA LEU A 212 5.71 11.48 -19.17
C LEU A 212 5.96 12.48 -18.04
N LEU A 213 4.95 12.77 -17.23
CA LEU A 213 5.09 13.65 -16.06
C LEU A 213 6.06 13.06 -15.03
N LEU A 214 5.92 11.76 -14.74
CA LEU A 214 6.77 11.05 -13.81
C LEU A 214 8.25 11.11 -14.23
N PHE A 215 8.56 10.96 -15.52
CA PHE A 215 9.95 10.91 -16.00
C PHE A 215 10.52 12.24 -16.49
N ASN A 216 9.69 13.24 -16.82
CA ASN A 216 10.15 14.55 -17.26
C ASN A 216 10.29 15.56 -16.12
N HIS A 217 9.51 15.42 -15.04
CA HIS A 217 9.66 16.31 -13.89
C HIS A 217 10.85 15.88 -13.00
N PRO A 218 11.82 16.76 -12.71
CA PRO A 218 13.09 16.38 -12.08
C PRO A 218 12.94 15.76 -10.69
N VAL A 219 11.97 16.24 -9.89
CA VAL A 219 11.66 15.67 -8.57
C VAL A 219 10.93 14.33 -8.70
N LEU A 220 9.87 14.25 -9.50
CA LEU A 220 9.07 13.04 -9.68
C LEU A 220 9.89 11.89 -10.27
N LYS A 221 10.79 12.17 -11.20
CA LYS A 221 11.69 11.16 -11.79
C LYS A 221 12.55 10.49 -10.74
N ARG A 222 13.09 11.27 -9.81
CA ARG A 222 13.91 10.75 -8.71
C ARG A 222 13.07 10.01 -7.68
N LEU A 223 11.89 10.51 -7.35
CA LEU A 223 10.96 9.78 -6.48
C LEU A 223 10.58 8.41 -7.10
N ALA A 224 10.33 8.37 -8.40
CA ALA A 224 10.01 7.14 -9.13
C ALA A 224 11.17 6.13 -9.08
N ALA A 225 12.40 6.60 -9.27
CA ALA A 225 13.59 5.76 -9.15
C ALA A 225 13.78 5.25 -7.70
N ILE A 226 13.53 6.09 -6.69
CA ILE A 226 13.58 5.70 -5.28
C ILE A 226 12.51 4.63 -5.00
N ASP A 227 11.30 4.80 -5.52
CA ASP A 227 10.22 3.80 -5.35
C ASP A 227 10.58 2.48 -6.02
N PHE A 228 11.05 2.49 -7.27
CA PHE A 228 11.49 1.28 -7.96
C PHE A 228 12.53 0.51 -7.14
N LEU A 229 13.55 1.20 -6.63
CA LEU A 229 14.62 0.60 -5.83
C LEU A 229 14.14 0.15 -4.44
N ASP A 230 13.29 0.93 -3.78
CA ASP A 230 12.71 0.57 -2.47
C ASP A 230 11.80 -0.66 -2.59
N TYR A 231 10.95 -0.73 -3.61
CA TYR A 231 10.08 -1.89 -3.85
C TYR A 231 10.88 -3.12 -4.26
N THR A 232 11.98 -2.94 -5.00
CA THR A 232 12.95 -4.02 -5.25
C THR A 232 13.54 -4.51 -3.93
N ALA A 233 13.96 -3.60 -3.05
CA ALA A 233 14.52 -3.95 -1.75
C ALA A 233 13.50 -4.51 -0.74
N SER A 234 12.21 -4.30 -0.96
CA SER A 234 11.14 -4.75 -0.04
C SER A 234 10.72 -6.22 -0.27
N SER A 235 11.11 -6.84 -1.39
CA SER A 235 10.82 -8.27 -1.64
C SER A 235 11.52 -9.20 -0.65
N VAL A 236 12.53 -8.73 0.09
CA VAL A 236 13.19 -9.52 1.16
C VAL A 236 12.25 -9.88 2.32
N TRP A 237 11.12 -9.18 2.45
CA TRP A 237 10.12 -9.42 3.47
C TRP A 237 9.03 -10.40 3.03
N ILE A 238 9.19 -11.04 1.86
CA ILE A 238 8.27 -12.10 1.43
C ILE A 238 8.41 -13.28 2.39
N GLY A 239 7.28 -13.95 2.64
CA GLY A 239 7.19 -15.09 3.57
C GLY A 239 8.28 -16.12 3.36
N ALA A 240 8.50 -16.58 2.12
CA ALA A 240 9.51 -17.60 1.81
C ALA A 240 10.94 -17.20 2.22
N ILE A 241 11.36 -15.97 1.92
CA ILE A 241 12.70 -15.46 2.26
C ILE A 241 12.85 -15.34 3.79
N THR A 242 11.82 -14.79 4.45
CA THR A 242 11.88 -14.57 5.90
C THR A 242 11.80 -15.89 6.67
N LEU A 243 11.01 -16.86 6.19
CA LEU A 243 10.98 -18.23 6.74
C LEU A 243 12.34 -18.92 6.56
N THR A 244 12.96 -18.79 5.39
CA THR A 244 14.31 -19.33 5.15
C THR A 244 15.33 -18.70 6.08
N PHE A 245 15.21 -17.40 6.38
CA PHE A 245 16.05 -16.72 7.36
C PHE A 245 15.84 -17.25 8.79
N VAL A 246 14.58 -17.43 9.21
CA VAL A 246 14.24 -17.99 10.53
C VAL A 246 14.82 -19.40 10.70
N ASP A 247 14.65 -20.26 9.70
CA ASP A 247 15.11 -21.65 9.74
C ASP A 247 16.64 -21.77 9.65
N LYS A 248 17.24 -21.16 8.61
CA LYS A 248 18.66 -21.37 8.29
C LYS A 248 19.63 -20.46 9.05
N VAL A 249 19.18 -19.31 9.58
CA VAL A 249 20.06 -18.32 10.22
C VAL A 249 19.76 -18.16 11.71
N LEU A 250 18.48 -18.08 12.08
CA LEU A 250 18.08 -17.97 13.49
C LEU A 250 17.95 -19.33 14.18
N HIS A 251 17.77 -20.41 13.41
CA HIS A 251 17.49 -21.76 13.92
C HIS A 251 16.28 -21.82 14.86
N GLU A 252 15.24 -21.07 14.50
CA GLU A 252 14.01 -20.94 15.29
C GLU A 252 12.81 -21.57 14.57
N GLN A 253 11.72 -21.75 15.32
CA GLN A 253 10.48 -22.29 14.78
C GLN A 253 9.79 -21.31 13.83
N HIS A 254 8.95 -21.83 12.92
CA HIS A 254 8.17 -21.01 11.97
C HIS A 254 7.28 -19.95 12.63
N THR A 255 6.91 -20.12 13.90
CA THR A 255 6.18 -19.11 14.70
C THR A 255 6.95 -17.78 14.81
N TRP A 256 8.29 -17.83 14.74
CA TRP A 256 9.14 -16.64 14.80
C TRP A 256 8.94 -15.70 13.62
N TRP A 257 8.54 -16.23 12.45
CA TRP A 257 8.15 -15.40 11.30
C TRP A 257 6.95 -14.50 11.63
N GLY A 258 5.99 -15.01 12.42
CA GLY A 258 4.87 -14.23 12.93
C GLY A 258 5.35 -13.07 13.81
N PHE A 259 6.25 -13.35 14.76
CA PHE A 259 6.83 -12.31 15.62
C PHE A 259 7.60 -11.24 14.84
N ILE A 260 8.37 -11.62 13.83
CA ILE A 260 9.08 -10.67 12.95
C ILE A 260 8.09 -9.71 12.27
N ASN A 261 7.00 -10.22 11.70
CA ASN A 261 5.98 -9.40 11.06
C ASN A 261 5.26 -8.49 12.06
N SER A 262 4.88 -9.02 13.23
CA SER A 262 4.24 -8.23 14.28
C SER A 262 5.15 -7.10 14.77
N SER A 263 6.44 -7.38 15.00
CA SER A 263 7.44 -6.37 15.38
C SER A 263 7.62 -5.31 14.30
N TYR A 264 7.65 -5.70 13.02
CA TYR A 264 7.72 -4.77 11.89
C TYR A 264 6.49 -3.84 11.82
N PHE A 265 5.28 -4.40 11.88
CA PHE A 265 4.05 -3.60 11.84
C PHE A 265 3.90 -2.71 13.07
N LEU A 266 4.29 -3.18 14.25
CA LEU A 266 4.31 -2.36 15.46
C LEU A 266 5.30 -1.19 15.32
N GLY A 267 6.49 -1.45 14.79
CA GLY A 267 7.51 -0.42 14.53
C GLY A 267 7.06 0.62 13.51
N THR A 268 6.44 0.20 12.42
CA THR A 268 5.89 1.13 11.41
C THR A 268 4.69 1.91 11.95
N MET A 269 3.81 1.29 12.74
CA MET A 269 2.71 1.97 13.43
C MET A 269 3.22 3.08 14.36
N ILE A 270 4.17 2.77 15.25
CA ILE A 270 4.75 3.77 16.15
C ILE A 270 5.52 4.83 15.36
N GLY A 271 6.26 4.43 14.32
CA GLY A 271 6.89 5.35 13.37
C GLY A 271 5.90 6.35 12.77
N GLY A 272 4.71 5.88 12.39
CA GLY A 272 3.63 6.71 11.88
C GLY A 272 3.07 7.68 12.93
N MET A 273 2.89 7.23 14.17
CA MET A 273 2.50 8.09 15.30
C MET A 273 3.53 9.18 15.56
N LEU A 274 4.83 8.87 15.48
CA LEU A 274 5.90 9.86 15.57
C LEU A 274 5.86 10.85 14.41
N VAL A 275 5.57 10.39 13.19
CA VAL A 275 5.37 11.26 12.04
C VAL A 275 4.21 12.24 12.27
N ILE A 276 3.10 11.77 12.84
CA ILE A 276 1.96 12.64 13.21
C ILE A 276 2.39 13.66 14.28
N ARG A 277 3.06 13.19 15.34
CA ARG A 277 3.50 13.99 16.49
C ARG A 277 4.48 15.10 16.11
N TYR A 278 5.36 14.83 15.14
CA TYR A 278 6.39 15.75 14.66
C TYR A 278 6.12 16.28 13.24
N SER A 279 4.88 16.16 12.75
CA SER A 279 4.48 16.47 11.37
C SER A 279 4.98 17.83 10.88
N HIS A 280 4.88 18.88 11.70
CA HIS A 280 5.36 20.22 11.33
C HIS A 280 6.88 20.30 11.10
N SER A 281 7.67 19.61 11.93
CA SER A 281 9.13 19.53 11.76
C SER A 281 9.51 18.70 10.54
N ILE A 282 8.72 17.64 10.27
CA ILE A 282 8.92 16.74 9.13
C ILE A 282 8.61 17.45 7.81
N GLU A 283 7.52 18.20 7.76
CA GLU A 283 7.10 18.98 6.60
C GLU A 283 8.20 19.95 6.13
N LYS A 284 8.85 20.63 7.07
CA LYS A 284 9.97 21.54 6.77
C LYS A 284 11.25 20.85 6.29
N ARG A 285 11.33 19.52 6.44
CA ARG A 285 12.57 18.74 6.27
C ARG A 285 12.35 17.47 5.45
N LEU A 286 11.33 17.42 4.59
CA LEU A 286 10.93 16.23 3.82
C LEU A 286 12.10 15.54 3.12
N TYR A 287 12.95 16.32 2.44
CA TYR A 287 14.12 15.78 1.73
C TYR A 287 15.21 15.25 2.66
N LYS A 288 15.45 15.91 3.81
CA LYS A 288 16.41 15.43 4.81
C LYS A 288 15.93 14.14 5.46
N ILE A 289 14.62 14.03 5.71
CA ILE A 289 14.01 12.81 6.25
C ILE A 289 14.11 11.67 5.26
N LEU A 290 13.85 11.92 3.98
CA LEU A 290 14.02 10.93 2.92
C LEU A 290 15.44 10.32 2.92
N ILE A 291 16.47 11.17 3.06
CA ILE A 291 17.88 10.76 3.09
C ILE A 291 18.22 10.04 4.40
N PHE A 292 17.91 10.63 5.55
CA PHE A 292 18.24 10.07 6.87
C PHE A 292 17.54 8.74 7.11
N SER A 293 16.25 8.67 6.78
CA SER A 293 15.49 7.41 6.81
C SER A 293 16.06 6.39 5.82
N GLY A 294 16.57 6.81 4.67
CA GLY A 294 17.29 5.94 3.74
C GLY A 294 18.50 5.25 4.39
N PHE A 295 19.40 6.04 5.00
CA PHE A 295 20.56 5.50 5.71
C PHE A 295 20.19 4.61 6.90
N ALA A 296 19.22 5.03 7.72
CA ALA A 296 18.74 4.22 8.83
C ALA A 296 18.13 2.88 8.35
N SER A 297 17.37 2.90 7.25
CA SER A 297 16.83 1.66 6.66
C SER A 297 17.92 0.74 6.12
N ILE A 298 19.00 1.26 5.53
CA ILE A 298 20.14 0.44 5.10
C ILE A 298 20.80 -0.23 6.30
N LEU A 299 21.09 0.54 7.35
CA LEU A 299 21.72 0.04 8.57
C LEU A 299 20.92 -1.10 9.19
N PHE A 300 19.62 -0.89 9.47
CA PHE A 300 18.81 -1.91 10.11
C PHE A 300 18.56 -3.14 9.22
N LYS A 301 18.47 -2.98 7.89
CA LYS A 301 18.40 -4.13 6.97
C LYS A 301 19.66 -4.98 7.00
N LEU A 302 20.84 -4.36 7.03
CA LEU A 302 22.11 -5.08 7.14
C LEU A 302 22.23 -5.77 8.50
N ILE A 303 21.93 -5.08 9.60
CA ILE A 303 21.92 -5.71 10.93
C ILE A 303 20.98 -6.92 10.93
N PHE A 304 19.76 -6.77 10.38
CA PHE A 304 18.79 -7.87 10.31
C PHE A 304 19.31 -9.03 9.47
N GLY A 305 19.92 -8.77 8.31
CA GLY A 305 20.40 -9.84 7.43
C GLY A 305 21.54 -10.69 8.01
N PHE A 306 22.23 -10.23 9.04
CA PHE A 306 23.38 -10.91 9.64
C PHE A 306 23.19 -11.25 11.14
N VAL A 307 22.07 -10.88 11.74
CA VAL A 307 21.82 -11.20 13.15
C VAL A 307 21.50 -12.68 13.30
N THR A 308 22.17 -13.33 14.25
CA THR A 308 21.94 -14.74 14.60
C THR A 308 21.10 -14.88 15.88
N PHE A 309 21.03 -13.84 16.71
CA PHE A 309 20.24 -13.83 17.94
C PHE A 309 18.78 -13.44 17.65
N PRO A 310 17.80 -14.33 17.90
CA PRO A 310 16.39 -14.12 17.53
C PRO A 310 15.76 -12.87 18.15
N VAL A 311 16.05 -12.57 19.42
CA VAL A 311 15.52 -11.36 20.09
C VAL A 311 16.05 -10.08 19.45
N ILE A 312 17.32 -10.07 19.02
CA ILE A 312 17.92 -8.91 18.35
C ILE A 312 17.30 -8.71 16.96
N SER A 313 16.88 -9.78 16.27
CA SER A 313 16.16 -9.65 14.99
C SER A 313 14.83 -8.92 15.17
N LEU A 314 14.08 -9.22 16.25
CA LEU A 314 12.82 -8.54 16.57
C LEU A 314 13.01 -7.06 16.91
N ILE A 315 14.04 -6.74 17.69
CA ILE A 315 14.38 -5.34 18.02
C ILE A 315 14.79 -4.59 16.73
N THR A 316 15.61 -5.22 15.90
CA THR A 316 16.11 -4.59 14.66
C THR A 316 14.98 -4.32 13.67
N ILE A 317 14.08 -5.28 13.45
CA ILE A 317 12.96 -5.10 12.52
C ILE A 317 11.92 -4.09 13.05
N PHE A 318 11.72 -4.06 14.36
CA PHE A 318 10.92 -3.02 15.01
C PHE A 318 11.51 -1.64 14.76
N LEU A 319 12.82 -1.45 14.99
CA LEU A 319 13.51 -0.18 14.76
C LEU A 319 13.54 0.21 13.27
N LEU A 320 13.61 -0.75 12.35
CA LEU A 320 13.51 -0.50 10.90
C LEU A 320 12.16 0.14 10.51
N GLY A 321 11.08 -0.18 11.23
CA GLY A 321 9.74 0.33 10.92
C GLY A 321 9.63 1.85 10.98
N PHE A 322 10.40 2.50 11.86
CA PHE A 322 10.40 3.94 12.06
C PHE A 322 10.88 4.72 10.82
N PRO A 323 12.12 4.52 10.33
CA PRO A 323 12.58 5.18 9.12
C PRO A 323 11.77 4.73 7.89
N TYR A 324 11.34 3.48 7.82
CA TYR A 324 10.50 3.01 6.71
C TYR A 324 9.22 3.85 6.60
N GLN A 325 8.51 4.02 7.72
CA GLN A 325 7.25 4.76 7.75
C GLN A 325 7.45 6.26 7.48
N ALA A 326 8.49 6.87 8.07
CA ALA A 326 8.81 8.28 7.83
C ALA A 326 9.16 8.55 6.36
N LYS A 327 9.97 7.68 5.74
CA LYS A 327 10.32 7.74 4.31
C LYS A 327 9.08 7.64 3.43
N GLY A 328 8.17 6.70 3.73
CA GLY A 328 6.93 6.51 2.98
C GLY A 328 6.02 7.74 2.99
N VAL A 329 5.80 8.35 4.15
CA VAL A 329 4.98 9.57 4.29
C VAL A 329 5.65 10.76 3.58
N ALA A 330 6.97 10.89 3.69
CA ALA A 330 7.71 11.95 3.01
C ALA A 330 7.59 11.84 1.48
N LYS A 331 7.80 10.64 0.90
CA LYS A 331 7.64 10.40 -0.54
C LYS A 331 6.24 10.73 -1.03
N LYS A 332 5.20 10.20 -0.36
CA LYS A 332 3.81 10.45 -0.71
C LYS A 332 3.47 11.94 -0.70
N THR A 333 3.94 12.66 0.32
CA THR A 333 3.72 14.11 0.43
C THR A 333 4.47 14.88 -0.66
N LEU A 334 5.72 14.48 -0.99
CA LEU A 334 6.48 15.10 -2.08
C LEU A 334 5.82 14.90 -3.45
N TYR A 335 5.24 13.73 -3.71
CA TYR A 335 4.40 13.53 -4.91
C TYR A 335 3.23 14.51 -4.96
N GLN A 336 2.49 14.65 -3.87
CA GLN A 336 1.35 15.56 -3.78
C GLN A 336 1.75 17.04 -3.91
N LEU A 337 2.94 17.44 -3.43
CA LEU A 337 3.44 18.81 -3.55
C LEU A 337 3.96 19.16 -4.94
N HIS A 338 4.39 18.17 -5.73
CA HIS A 338 4.95 18.37 -7.08
C HIS A 338 4.01 17.95 -8.21
N THR A 339 2.72 17.77 -7.90
CA THR A 339 1.68 17.48 -8.87
C THR A 339 0.50 18.43 -8.67
N THR A 340 -0.24 18.68 -9.74
CA THR A 340 -1.50 19.43 -9.67
C THR A 340 -2.66 18.47 -9.37
N LEU A 341 -3.79 18.99 -8.90
CA LEU A 341 -4.98 18.17 -8.59
C LEU A 341 -5.45 17.33 -9.80
N ASP A 342 -5.24 17.82 -11.03
CA ASP A 342 -5.63 17.13 -12.26
C ASP A 342 -4.64 16.06 -12.72
N THR A 343 -3.34 16.30 -12.52
CA THR A 343 -2.28 15.39 -12.99
C THR A 343 -1.92 14.31 -11.97
N MET A 344 -2.16 14.58 -10.69
CA MET A 344 -1.84 13.71 -9.56
C MET A 344 -2.40 12.28 -9.70
N PRO A 345 -3.67 12.06 -10.11
CA PRO A 345 -4.20 10.71 -10.29
C PRO A 345 -3.46 9.90 -11.36
N LYS A 346 -3.05 10.56 -12.45
CA LYS A 346 -2.30 9.93 -13.54
C LYS A 346 -0.89 9.56 -13.08
N VAL A 347 -0.24 10.45 -12.31
CA VAL A 347 1.09 10.20 -11.73
C VAL A 347 1.07 9.05 -10.73
N PHE A 348 0.11 9.02 -9.79
CA PHE A 348 -0.02 7.92 -8.83
C PHE A 348 -0.33 6.58 -9.51
N SER A 349 -1.08 6.59 -10.62
CA SER A 349 -1.37 5.37 -11.39
C SER A 349 -0.11 4.83 -12.08
N ALA A 350 0.66 5.69 -12.74
CA ALA A 350 1.96 5.32 -13.33
C ALA A 350 2.95 4.82 -12.26
N GLN A 351 3.02 5.52 -11.13
CA GLN A 351 3.83 5.11 -9.98
C GLN A 351 3.40 3.73 -9.45
N TYR A 352 2.10 3.48 -9.29
CA TYR A 352 1.60 2.20 -8.80
C TYR A 352 2.00 1.04 -9.75
N ALA A 353 1.80 1.21 -11.06
CA ALA A 353 2.21 0.23 -12.05
C ALA A 353 3.73 -0.03 -12.02
N LEU A 354 4.55 1.03 -11.90
CA LEU A 354 6.01 0.91 -11.75
C LEU A 354 6.38 0.07 -10.51
N CYS A 355 5.76 0.34 -9.37
CA CYS A 355 6.01 -0.38 -8.13
C CYS A 355 5.60 -1.86 -8.22
N CYS A 356 4.47 -2.18 -8.87
CA CYS A 356 4.05 -3.56 -9.09
C CYS A 356 5.08 -4.35 -9.91
N VAL A 357 5.58 -3.76 -11.01
CA VAL A 357 6.62 -4.40 -11.83
C VAL A 357 7.92 -4.58 -11.04
N ALA A 358 8.36 -3.54 -10.32
CA ALA A 358 9.56 -3.61 -9.48
C ALA A 358 9.46 -4.71 -8.43
N TYR A 359 8.34 -4.78 -7.72
CA TYR A 359 8.11 -5.80 -6.70
C TYR A 359 8.06 -7.20 -7.31
N GLY A 360 7.22 -7.43 -8.33
CA GLY A 360 7.04 -8.74 -8.95
C GLY A 360 8.33 -9.32 -9.54
N THR A 361 9.10 -8.49 -10.25
CA THR A 361 10.42 -8.91 -10.79
C THR A 361 11.43 -9.18 -9.68
N SER A 362 11.43 -8.35 -8.63
CA SER A 362 12.31 -8.57 -7.48
C SER A 362 11.97 -9.83 -6.68
N CYS A 363 10.69 -10.19 -6.53
CA CYS A 363 10.29 -11.45 -5.88
C CYS A 363 10.97 -12.65 -6.55
N PHE A 364 10.94 -12.69 -7.88
CA PHE A 364 11.57 -13.76 -8.66
C PHE A 364 13.09 -13.76 -8.48
N LEU A 365 13.73 -12.60 -8.63
CA LEU A 365 15.18 -12.45 -8.46
C LEU A 365 15.64 -12.89 -7.06
N MET A 366 14.99 -12.39 -6.01
CA MET A 366 15.38 -12.69 -4.63
C MET A 366 15.07 -14.14 -4.25
N GLY A 367 14.00 -14.73 -4.77
CA GLY A 367 13.72 -16.16 -4.63
C GLY A 367 14.84 -17.02 -5.24
N TRP A 368 15.21 -16.73 -6.49
CA TRP A 368 16.33 -17.41 -7.16
C TRP A 368 17.65 -17.26 -6.38
N VAL A 369 17.95 -16.07 -5.86
CA VAL A 369 19.13 -15.85 -5.01
C VAL A 369 19.06 -16.67 -3.72
N ALA A 370 17.89 -16.76 -3.07
CA ALA A 370 17.72 -17.52 -1.83
C ALA A 370 17.87 -19.04 -2.01
N ASP A 371 17.57 -19.56 -3.21
CA ASP A 371 17.69 -20.99 -3.54
C ASP A 371 19.14 -21.39 -3.84
N HIS A 372 19.90 -20.52 -4.52
CA HIS A 372 21.26 -20.81 -4.96
C HIS A 372 22.37 -20.26 -4.05
N PHE A 373 22.05 -19.25 -3.24
CA PHE A 373 22.97 -18.61 -2.32
C PHE A 373 22.39 -18.58 -0.91
N SER A 374 23.23 -18.22 0.07
CA SER A 374 22.74 -18.03 1.43
C SER A 374 21.78 -16.84 1.50
N VAL A 375 20.76 -16.93 2.35
CA VAL A 375 19.70 -15.91 2.45
C VAL A 375 20.24 -14.51 2.81
N GLN A 376 21.43 -14.42 3.43
CA GLN A 376 22.10 -13.15 3.68
C GLN A 376 22.37 -12.34 2.41
N TRP A 377 22.62 -13.00 1.27
CA TRP A 377 22.81 -12.32 -0.02
C TRP A 377 21.56 -11.55 -0.47
N VAL A 378 20.37 -12.05 -0.15
CA VAL A 378 19.11 -11.36 -0.42
C VAL A 378 19.05 -10.02 0.33
N TYR A 379 19.44 -10.01 1.61
CA TYR A 379 19.51 -8.79 2.42
C TYR A 379 20.61 -7.83 1.96
N ILE A 380 21.75 -8.34 1.49
CA ILE A 380 22.82 -7.52 0.89
C ILE A 380 22.30 -6.82 -0.37
N ILE A 381 21.68 -7.55 -1.31
CA ILE A 381 21.16 -6.96 -2.56
C ILE A 381 20.11 -5.88 -2.23
N ALA A 382 19.23 -6.13 -1.26
CA ALA A 382 18.25 -5.14 -0.83
C ALA A 382 18.87 -3.92 -0.13
N ALA A 383 19.93 -4.10 0.64
CA ALA A 383 20.70 -3.00 1.21
C ALA A 383 21.40 -2.17 0.12
N VAL A 384 21.96 -2.81 -0.91
CA VAL A 384 22.54 -2.15 -2.08
C VAL A 384 21.47 -1.35 -2.83
N ALA A 385 20.31 -1.94 -3.14
CA ALA A 385 19.21 -1.24 -3.78
C ALA A 385 18.74 -0.02 -2.94
N SER A 386 18.62 -0.19 -1.63
CA SER A 386 18.29 0.90 -0.69
C SER A 386 19.38 1.98 -0.64
N THR A 387 20.64 1.59 -0.80
CA THR A 387 21.80 2.49 -0.88
C THR A 387 21.74 3.35 -2.13
N VAL A 388 21.55 2.73 -3.30
CA VAL A 388 21.34 3.45 -4.57
C VAL A 388 20.13 4.39 -4.45
N ALA A 389 19.02 3.94 -3.86
CA ALA A 389 17.84 4.79 -3.65
C ALA A 389 18.17 6.02 -2.79
N THR A 390 18.95 5.84 -1.73
CA THR A 390 19.36 6.93 -0.84
C THR A 390 20.27 7.92 -1.56
N PHE A 391 21.21 7.45 -2.38
CA PHE A 391 22.05 8.33 -3.21
C PHE A 391 21.26 9.08 -4.27
N VAL A 392 20.28 8.44 -4.92
CA VAL A 392 19.35 9.10 -5.87
C VAL A 392 18.55 10.22 -5.18
N SER A 393 18.26 10.06 -3.89
CA SER A 393 17.56 11.08 -3.11
C SER A 393 18.43 12.29 -2.74
N TYR A 394 19.76 12.14 -2.68
CA TYR A 394 20.67 13.19 -2.18
C TYR A 394 20.56 14.53 -2.93
N PRO A 395 20.53 14.57 -4.28
CA PRO A 395 20.46 15.84 -5.00
C PRO A 395 19.07 16.48 -4.90
N LEU A 396 18.06 15.84 -4.30
CA LEU A 396 16.75 16.45 -4.02
C LEU A 396 16.83 17.50 -2.91
N LYS A 397 17.83 17.44 -2.02
CA LYS A 397 18.04 18.44 -0.97
C LYS A 397 18.14 19.87 -1.52
N LYS A 398 18.61 20.04 -2.77
CA LYS A 398 18.68 21.34 -3.45
C LYS A 398 17.30 21.98 -3.68
N PHE A 399 16.23 21.19 -3.68
CA PHE A 399 14.85 21.67 -3.85
C PHE A 399 14.18 22.05 -2.53
N GLU A 400 14.77 21.71 -1.38
CA GLU A 400 14.25 22.04 -0.03
C GLU A 400 14.06 23.55 0.16
N ALA A 401 14.94 24.37 -0.45
CA ALA A 401 14.87 25.83 -0.39
C ALA A 401 13.76 26.45 -1.25
N ARG A 402 13.14 25.69 -2.17
CA ARG A 402 12.13 26.21 -3.13
C ARG A 402 10.69 25.81 -2.79
N THR A 403 10.50 24.79 -1.94
CA THR A 403 9.19 24.25 -1.58
C THR A 403 8.51 24.92 -0.38
N ILE A 404 9.16 25.90 0.27
CA ILE A 404 8.55 26.68 1.36
C ILE A 404 8.12 28.03 0.76
N PRO A 405 6.83 28.24 0.44
CA PRO A 405 6.37 29.60 0.21
C PRO A 405 6.49 30.37 1.52
N VAL A 406 7.07 31.56 1.44
CA VAL A 406 6.94 32.61 2.45
C VAL A 406 5.46 32.72 2.78
N ARG A 407 5.15 32.71 4.08
CA ARG A 407 3.85 32.98 4.71
C ARG A 407 3.12 34.09 3.93
N SER A 408 2.26 33.75 2.98
CA SER A 408 1.45 34.75 2.29
C SER A 408 0.38 35.21 3.27
N GLN A 409 0.39 36.52 3.48
CA GLN A 409 -0.46 37.28 4.38
C GLN A 409 -1.95 36.92 4.23
N SER A 410 -2.64 36.92 5.38
CA SER A 410 -4.08 37.14 5.57
C SER A 410 -4.96 37.05 4.30
N MET A 411 -5.74 35.97 4.20
CA MET A 411 -7.02 36.06 3.47
C MET A 411 -8.04 36.76 4.39
N PRO A 412 -8.82 37.72 3.87
CA PRO A 412 -9.86 38.42 4.63
C PRO A 412 -10.99 37.50 5.10
#